data_AF-A0A0C9UT15-F1
#
_entry.id   AF-A0A0C9UT15-F1
#
_cell.length_a   1.000
_cell.length_b   1.000
_cell.length_c   1.000
_cell.angle_alpha   90.00
_cell.angle_beta   90.00
_cell.angle_gamma   90.00
#
_symmetry.space_group_name_H-M   'P 1'
#
loop_
_entity.id
_entity.type
_entity.pdbx_description
1 polymer ?
#
loop_
_entity_poly.entity_id
_entity_poly.type
_entity_poly.pdbx_seq_one_letter_code
_entity_poly.pdbx_strand_id
1 'polypeptide(L)'
;MTFSKNLLKAFTAVSLVVQGAFALVSSGVTVPLYIYPGDAPACAQWGPVITAVQTYTDLPFYIVVNPNSGPGSTATPDTNYQGCIPLLRHSNVKILGYIPTTFGSRAPSAIVSDANTYFNWGSAYKPDGLFFDEVASDSTNLPVYQNATSGTRAIWGTTAPIMFNPGVTPVAGYFSLANFIVTFENTYSVWQ
;
A
#
# COMPACT_ATOMS: atom_id res chain seq x y z
N MET A 1 -40.78 66.35 24.23
CA MET A 1 -40.69 65.91 22.82
C MET A 1 -39.23 66.00 22.40
N THR A 2 -38.53 65.08 21.76
CA THR A 2 -38.62 63.62 21.54
C THR A 2 -37.19 63.27 21.04
N PHE A 3 -36.60 62.22 21.58
CA PHE A 3 -35.43 61.42 21.17
C PHE A 3 -34.44 61.91 20.08
N SER A 4 -33.14 61.73 20.35
CA SER A 4 -32.37 60.68 19.64
C SER A 4 -31.03 60.37 20.33
N LYS A 5 -30.85 59.10 20.70
CA LYS A 5 -29.59 58.44 21.08
C LYS A 5 -29.00 57.86 19.81
N ASN A 6 -27.71 58.05 19.52
CA ASN A 6 -26.94 57.22 18.59
C ASN A 6 -25.49 57.15 19.10
N LEU A 7 -25.15 56.13 19.88
CA LEU A 7 -24.56 54.84 19.48
C LEU A 7 -23.13 54.93 18.94
N LEU A 8 -22.24 54.48 19.83
CA LEU A 8 -20.86 54.07 19.67
C LEU A 8 -20.66 53.15 18.44
N LYS A 9 -19.58 53.34 17.68
CA LYS A 9 -18.98 52.28 16.86
C LYS A 9 -17.48 52.24 17.13
N ALA A 10 -17.10 51.36 18.07
CA ALA A 10 -15.73 50.90 18.19
C ALA A 10 -15.46 49.91 17.04
N PHE A 11 -14.44 50.19 16.23
CA PHE A 11 -13.95 49.26 15.24
C PHE A 11 -12.96 48.31 15.91
N THR A 12 -13.40 47.09 16.21
CA THR A 12 -12.50 45.99 16.56
C THR A 12 -11.95 45.40 15.27
N ALA A 13 -10.68 45.63 14.98
CA ALA A 13 -9.98 44.91 13.91
C ALA A 13 -9.75 43.46 14.37
N VAL A 14 -10.44 42.50 13.74
CA VAL A 14 -10.13 41.08 13.89
C VAL A 14 -9.03 40.75 12.88
N SER A 15 -7.79 40.61 13.37
CA SER A 15 -6.72 40.02 12.57
C SER A 15 -7.00 38.55 12.36
N LEU A 16 -7.39 38.19 11.14
CA LEU A 16 -7.50 36.81 10.70
C LEU A 16 -6.08 36.25 10.58
N VAL A 17 -5.61 35.53 11.59
CA VAL A 17 -4.39 34.72 11.47
C VAL A 17 -4.77 33.49 10.66
N VAL A 18 -4.48 33.50 9.36
CA VAL A 18 -4.52 32.29 8.54
C VAL A 18 -3.33 31.43 8.99
N GLN A 19 -3.55 30.55 9.95
CA GLN A 19 -2.62 29.46 10.21
C GLN A 19 -2.68 28.54 8.98
N GLY A 20 -1.68 28.66 8.11
CA GLY A 20 -1.45 27.68 7.07
C GLY A 20 -1.22 26.33 7.75
N ALA A 21 -2.16 25.41 7.61
CA ALA A 21 -1.91 24.02 7.93
C ALA A 21 -0.87 23.51 6.94
N PHE A 22 0.40 23.48 7.36
CA PHE A 22 1.34 22.56 6.73
C PHE A 22 0.81 21.16 7.06
N ALA A 23 0.20 20.50 6.07
CA ALA A 23 0.06 19.07 6.15
C ALA A 23 1.49 18.52 6.20
N LEU A 24 1.94 18.12 7.40
CA LEU A 24 3.05 17.19 7.50
C LEU A 24 2.60 15.97 6.73
N VAL A 25 3.15 15.78 5.53
CA VAL A 25 2.87 14.59 4.73
C VAL A 25 3.47 13.44 5.51
N SER A 26 2.61 12.71 6.24
CA SER A 26 3.04 11.52 6.96
C SER A 26 3.61 10.54 5.94
N SER A 27 4.89 10.21 6.08
CA SER A 27 5.57 9.23 5.25
C SER A 27 5.44 7.86 5.91
N GLY A 28 5.28 6.82 5.10
CA GLY A 28 5.29 5.43 5.56
C GLY A 28 6.56 4.71 5.12
N VAL A 29 6.76 3.51 5.66
CA VAL A 29 7.85 2.61 5.25
C VAL A 29 7.27 1.45 4.46
N THR A 30 7.70 1.31 3.20
CA THR A 30 7.41 0.12 2.40
C THR A 30 8.58 -0.86 2.52
N VAL A 31 8.29 -2.12 2.83
CA VAL A 31 9.29 -3.19 2.99
C VAL A 31 8.98 -4.31 1.99
N PRO A 32 9.76 -4.46 0.90
CA PRO A 32 9.73 -5.67 0.09
C PRO A 32 10.38 -6.83 0.87
N LEU A 33 9.59 -7.52 1.69
CA LEU A 33 10.08 -8.55 2.61
C LEU A 33 10.27 -9.89 1.89
N TYR A 34 11.16 -9.90 0.90
CA TYR A 34 11.44 -11.06 0.03
C TYR A 34 12.50 -11.97 0.64
N ILE A 35 12.46 -12.11 1.96
CA ILE A 35 13.31 -13.00 2.75
C ILE A 35 12.41 -14.08 3.30
N TYR A 36 12.81 -15.34 3.18
CA TYR A 36 12.08 -16.44 3.81
C TYR A 36 12.04 -16.25 5.33
N PRO A 37 10.89 -16.40 6.02
CA PRO A 37 10.78 -16.06 7.44
C PRO A 37 11.66 -16.90 8.39
N GLY A 38 12.08 -18.09 7.94
CA GLY A 38 12.63 -19.12 8.83
C GLY A 38 11.51 -19.91 9.52
N ASP A 39 11.89 -20.77 10.46
CA ASP A 39 10.94 -21.70 11.08
C ASP A 39 9.99 -21.02 12.06
N ALA A 40 8.70 -21.26 11.90
CA ALA A 40 7.69 -20.84 12.87
C ALA A 40 7.78 -21.68 14.17
N PRO A 41 7.52 -21.10 15.35
CA PRO A 41 7.08 -19.72 15.59
C PRO A 41 8.24 -18.72 15.79
N ALA A 42 9.50 -19.14 15.62
CA ALA A 42 10.65 -18.29 15.89
C ALA A 42 10.81 -17.18 14.84
N CYS A 43 10.55 -17.48 13.57
CA CYS A 43 10.54 -16.51 12.46
C CYS A 43 11.80 -15.63 12.41
N ALA A 44 12.95 -16.25 12.69
CA ALA A 44 14.19 -15.55 13.06
C ALA A 44 14.64 -14.51 12.02
N GLN A 45 14.37 -14.76 10.73
CA GLN A 45 14.81 -13.86 9.66
C GLN A 45 13.94 -12.60 9.55
N TRP A 46 12.71 -12.64 10.08
CA TRP A 46 11.81 -11.49 10.13
C TRP A 46 11.92 -10.69 11.43
N GLY A 47 12.73 -11.16 12.38
CA GLY A 47 12.92 -10.53 13.70
C GLY A 47 13.13 -9.01 13.67
N PRO A 48 13.99 -8.46 12.78
CA PRO A 48 14.18 -7.01 12.67
C PRO A 48 12.90 -6.25 12.28
N VAL A 49 12.13 -6.76 11.31
CA VAL A 49 10.89 -6.12 10.85
C VAL A 49 9.80 -6.22 11.92
N ILE A 50 9.66 -7.39 12.56
CA ILE A 50 8.74 -7.60 13.68
C ILE A 50 9.05 -6.61 14.81
N THR A 51 10.32 -6.46 15.17
CA THR A 51 10.75 -5.50 16.20
C THR A 51 10.43 -4.06 15.78
N ALA A 52 10.67 -3.69 14.52
CA ALA A 52 10.41 -2.33 14.02
C ALA A 52 8.92 -1.98 14.09
N VAL A 53 8.02 -2.85 13.63
CA VAL A 53 6.58 -2.56 13.63
C VAL A 53 6.00 -2.45 15.04
N GLN A 54 6.57 -3.19 16.00
CA GLN A 54 6.21 -3.13 17.42
C GLN A 54 6.73 -1.86 18.10
N THR A 55 7.92 -1.41 17.72
CA THR A 55 8.59 -0.25 18.34
C THR A 55 8.00 1.07 17.85
N TYR A 56 7.69 1.18 16.56
CA TYR A 56 7.27 2.43 15.92
C TYR A 56 5.77 2.42 15.60
N THR A 57 4.93 2.42 16.63
CA THR A 57 3.47 2.26 16.50
C THR A 57 2.75 3.38 15.76
N ASP A 58 3.35 4.57 15.66
CA ASP A 58 2.78 5.72 14.96
C ASP A 58 3.22 5.80 13.48
N LEU A 59 4.18 4.97 13.06
CA LEU A 59 4.70 4.93 11.71
C LEU A 59 3.93 3.90 10.86
N PRO A 60 3.32 4.29 9.73
CA PRO A 60 2.67 3.35 8.83
C PRO A 60 3.69 2.44 8.12
N PHE A 61 3.45 1.13 8.14
CA PHE A 61 4.24 0.14 7.40
C PHE A 61 3.40 -0.56 6.32
N TYR A 62 3.96 -0.68 5.13
CA TYR A 62 3.43 -1.49 4.03
C TYR A 62 4.40 -2.64 3.74
N ILE A 63 4.09 -3.85 4.19
CA ILE A 63 5.01 -4.99 4.11
C ILE A 63 4.56 -5.91 2.99
N VAL A 64 5.40 -6.10 1.98
CA VAL A 64 5.09 -6.97 0.84
C VAL A 64 5.60 -8.39 1.15
N VAL A 65 4.69 -9.37 1.17
CA VAL A 65 5.02 -10.79 1.31
C VAL A 65 4.99 -11.47 -0.04
N ASN A 66 6.03 -12.28 -0.31
CA ASN A 66 6.22 -12.94 -1.59
C ASN A 66 6.67 -14.40 -1.40
N PRO A 67 5.74 -15.34 -1.16
CA PRO A 67 6.08 -16.75 -0.94
C PRO A 67 6.83 -17.39 -2.11
N ASN A 68 6.39 -17.15 -3.35
CA ASN A 68 6.95 -17.80 -4.54
C ASN A 68 6.65 -17.00 -5.82
N SER A 69 7.12 -15.76 -5.89
CA SER A 69 6.77 -14.81 -6.97
C SER A 69 5.26 -14.72 -7.18
N GLY A 70 4.52 -14.58 -6.08
CA GLY A 70 3.08 -14.76 -6.01
C GLY A 70 2.64 -15.61 -4.81
N PRO A 71 1.34 -15.96 -4.73
CA PRO A 71 0.81 -16.76 -3.63
C PRO A 71 1.24 -18.24 -3.68
N GLY A 72 1.91 -18.67 -4.75
CA GLY A 72 2.26 -20.07 -5.02
C GLY A 72 1.20 -20.80 -5.86
N SER A 73 1.46 -22.07 -6.18
CA SER A 73 0.55 -22.93 -6.95
C SER A 73 -0.48 -23.67 -6.09
N THR A 74 -0.32 -23.61 -4.77
CA THR A 74 -1.22 -24.19 -3.77
C THR A 74 -2.23 -23.16 -3.27
N ALA A 75 -3.29 -23.61 -2.60
CA ALA A 75 -4.32 -22.71 -2.06
C ALA A 75 -3.80 -21.80 -0.93
N THR A 76 -2.77 -22.23 -0.20
CA THR A 76 -2.16 -21.52 0.93
C THR A 76 -0.63 -21.63 0.86
N PRO A 77 0.13 -20.74 1.52
CA PRO A 77 1.58 -20.83 1.54
C PRO A 77 2.02 -21.94 2.51
N ASP A 78 3.32 -22.17 2.65
CA ASP A 78 3.84 -23.15 3.62
C ASP A 78 3.51 -22.77 5.09
N THR A 79 3.74 -23.70 6.01
CA THR A 79 3.43 -23.51 7.43
C THR A 79 4.25 -22.42 8.09
N ASN A 80 5.44 -22.09 7.57
CA ASN A 80 6.29 -21.04 8.11
C ASN A 80 5.72 -19.66 7.76
N TYR A 81 5.29 -19.43 6.51
CA TYR A 81 4.54 -18.22 6.17
C TYR A 81 3.23 -18.11 6.96
N GLN A 82 2.49 -19.21 7.10
CA GLN A 82 1.24 -19.22 7.90
C GLN A 82 1.49 -18.84 9.37
N GLY A 83 2.60 -19.27 9.95
CA GLY A 83 2.98 -18.97 11.34
C GLY A 83 3.62 -17.60 11.55
N CYS A 84 4.33 -17.07 10.57
CA CYS A 84 5.12 -15.84 10.71
C CYS A 84 4.40 -14.57 10.25
N ILE A 85 3.54 -14.63 9.24
CA ILE A 85 2.72 -13.47 8.81
C ILE A 85 1.90 -12.86 9.97
N PRO A 86 1.26 -13.66 10.86
CA PRO A 86 0.55 -13.11 12.00
C PRO A 86 1.40 -12.24 12.93
N LEU A 87 2.71 -12.50 13.05
CA LEU A 87 3.61 -11.74 13.91
C LEU A 87 3.91 -10.31 13.38
N LEU A 88 3.64 -10.05 12.11
CA LEU A 88 3.75 -8.72 11.52
C LEU A 88 2.50 -7.86 11.79
N ARG A 89 1.40 -8.45 12.28
CA ARG A 89 0.12 -7.74 12.37
C ARG A 89 0.08 -6.80 13.57
N HIS A 90 0.11 -5.52 13.26
CA HIS A 90 -0.12 -4.42 14.20
C HIS A 90 -1.03 -3.36 13.57
N SER A 91 -1.58 -2.45 14.37
CA SER A 91 -2.54 -1.42 13.91
C SER A 91 -1.97 -0.47 12.86
N ASN A 92 -0.65 -0.31 12.84
CA ASN A 92 0.11 0.52 11.91
C ASN A 92 0.62 -0.23 10.67
N VAL A 93 0.30 -1.52 10.52
CA VAL A 93 0.80 -2.36 9.43
C VAL A 93 -0.30 -2.68 8.43
N LYS A 94 0.05 -2.63 7.14
CA LYS A 94 -0.70 -3.23 6.03
C LYS A 94 0.18 -4.25 5.32
N ILE A 95 -0.24 -5.51 5.32
CA ILE A 95 0.47 -6.59 4.63
C ILE A 95 -0.06 -6.66 3.20
N LEU A 96 0.83 -6.69 2.20
CA LEU A 96 0.49 -6.73 0.78
C LEU A 96 0.97 -8.04 0.15
N GLY A 97 0.09 -8.73 -0.58
CA GLY A 97 0.47 -9.90 -1.37
C GLY A 97 1.10 -9.50 -2.71
N TYR A 98 2.30 -10.00 -2.99
CA TYR A 98 3.00 -9.77 -4.25
C TYR A 98 2.31 -10.46 -5.44
N ILE A 99 2.12 -9.77 -6.56
CA ILE A 99 1.62 -10.35 -7.82
C ILE A 99 2.45 -9.80 -8.99
N PRO A 100 3.16 -10.65 -9.75
CA PRO A 100 3.88 -10.21 -10.94
C PRO A 100 2.89 -9.96 -12.09
N THR A 101 3.10 -8.89 -12.83
CA THR A 101 2.29 -8.53 -14.01
C THR A 101 3.06 -8.62 -15.32
N THR A 102 4.38 -8.84 -15.26
CA THR A 102 5.27 -9.09 -16.40
C THR A 102 5.12 -8.02 -17.47
N PHE A 103 5.15 -6.75 -17.04
CA PHE A 103 5.06 -5.55 -17.86
C PHE A 103 3.84 -5.55 -18.79
N GLY A 104 2.69 -6.00 -18.29
CA GLY A 104 1.40 -5.98 -18.97
C GLY A 104 1.15 -7.21 -19.86
N SER A 105 2.12 -8.10 -20.02
CA SER A 105 1.95 -9.32 -20.83
C SER A 105 1.08 -10.37 -20.16
N ARG A 106 0.96 -10.34 -18.82
CA ARG A 106 0.11 -11.27 -18.08
C ARG A 106 -1.36 -10.86 -18.19
N ALA A 107 -2.23 -11.83 -18.52
CA ALA A 107 -3.65 -11.55 -18.68
C ALA A 107 -4.29 -11.01 -17.37
N PRO A 108 -5.20 -10.02 -17.43
CA PRO A 108 -5.87 -9.49 -16.24
C PRO A 108 -6.53 -10.57 -15.38
N SER A 109 -7.12 -11.59 -16.00
CA SER A 109 -7.75 -12.71 -15.29
C SER A 109 -6.76 -13.54 -14.46
N ALA A 110 -5.52 -13.69 -14.92
CA ALA A 110 -4.47 -14.38 -14.17
C ALA A 110 -3.99 -13.55 -12.97
N ILE A 111 -3.85 -12.23 -13.14
CA ILE A 111 -3.55 -11.30 -12.04
C ILE A 111 -4.66 -11.34 -10.98
N VAL A 112 -5.92 -11.31 -11.42
CA VAL A 112 -7.10 -11.41 -10.52
C VAL A 112 -7.17 -12.79 -9.87
N SER A 113 -6.74 -13.85 -10.55
CA SER A 113 -6.67 -15.19 -9.97
C SER A 113 -5.71 -15.26 -8.79
N ASP A 114 -4.50 -14.69 -8.91
CA ASP A 114 -3.56 -14.63 -7.78
C ASP A 114 -4.11 -13.79 -6.62
N ALA A 115 -4.76 -12.67 -6.94
CA ALA A 115 -5.45 -11.85 -5.95
C ALA A 115 -6.55 -12.65 -5.23
N ASN A 116 -7.30 -13.48 -5.96
CA ASN A 116 -8.31 -14.36 -5.39
C ASN A 116 -7.69 -15.45 -4.51
N THR A 117 -6.54 -16.01 -4.88
CA THR A 117 -5.82 -16.98 -4.04
C THR A 117 -5.45 -16.36 -2.70
N TYR A 118 -4.81 -15.19 -2.69
CA TYR A 118 -4.54 -14.46 -1.44
C TYR A 118 -5.81 -14.15 -0.64
N PHE A 119 -6.91 -13.79 -1.30
CA PHE A 119 -8.18 -13.47 -0.62
C PHE A 119 -8.77 -14.65 0.17
N ASN A 120 -8.52 -15.86 -0.33
CA ASN A 120 -9.01 -17.11 0.25
C ASN A 120 -8.03 -17.75 1.25
N TRP A 121 -6.88 -17.13 1.51
CA TRP A 121 -6.01 -17.54 2.62
C TRP A 121 -6.71 -17.42 3.98
N GLY A 122 -6.24 -18.21 4.94
CA GLY A 122 -6.71 -18.14 6.32
C GLY A 122 -6.57 -16.73 6.90
N SER A 123 -7.58 -16.27 7.65
CA SER A 123 -7.69 -14.88 8.14
C SER A 123 -6.44 -14.40 8.91
N ALA A 124 -5.80 -15.30 9.67
CA ALA A 124 -4.60 -14.99 10.43
C ALA A 124 -3.42 -14.52 9.55
N TYR A 125 -3.28 -15.06 8.34
CA TYR A 125 -2.13 -14.82 7.46
C TYR A 125 -2.51 -14.27 6.07
N LYS A 126 -3.78 -13.97 5.83
CA LYS A 126 -4.25 -13.30 4.61
C LYS A 126 -3.72 -11.86 4.51
N PRO A 127 -3.13 -11.41 3.39
CA PRO A 127 -2.75 -10.00 3.23
C PRO A 127 -3.95 -9.04 3.38
N ASP A 128 -3.68 -7.79 3.71
CA ASP A 128 -4.68 -6.72 3.80
C ASP A 128 -4.92 -6.04 2.45
N GLY A 129 -3.96 -6.17 1.53
CA GLY A 129 -4.01 -5.64 0.17
C GLY A 129 -3.00 -6.32 -0.75
N LEU A 130 -2.67 -5.67 -1.87
CA LEU A 130 -1.90 -6.28 -2.95
C LEU A 130 -0.83 -5.33 -3.49
N PHE A 131 0.28 -5.93 -3.92
CA PHE A 131 1.40 -5.26 -4.56
C PHE A 131 1.58 -5.86 -5.95
N PHE A 132 1.27 -5.09 -7.00
CA PHE A 132 1.47 -5.52 -8.37
C PHE A 132 2.87 -5.08 -8.78
N ASP A 133 3.72 -6.06 -9.10
CA ASP A 133 5.09 -5.81 -9.55
C ASP A 133 5.23 -5.90 -11.06
N GLU A 134 6.37 -5.44 -11.56
CA GLU A 134 6.70 -5.40 -12.99
C GLU A 134 5.61 -4.66 -13.77
N VAL A 135 5.11 -3.54 -13.22
CA VAL A 135 4.02 -2.78 -13.84
C VAL A 135 4.56 -2.02 -15.05
N ALA A 136 3.93 -2.16 -16.22
CA ALA A 136 4.29 -1.35 -17.37
C ALA A 136 3.99 0.13 -17.08
N SER A 137 4.75 1.03 -17.71
CA SER A 137 4.64 2.47 -17.51
C SER A 137 4.01 3.22 -18.70
N ASP A 138 3.75 2.51 -19.81
CA ASP A 138 3.27 3.05 -21.08
C ASP A 138 1.73 3.07 -21.20
N SER A 139 1.21 3.83 -22.18
CA SER A 139 -0.24 3.90 -22.42
C SER A 139 -0.84 2.67 -23.08
N THR A 140 -0.03 1.83 -23.74
CA THR A 140 -0.50 0.63 -24.47
C THR A 140 -1.01 -0.42 -23.50
N ASN A 141 -0.32 -0.59 -22.38
CA ASN A 141 -0.64 -1.59 -21.36
C ASN A 141 -1.64 -1.10 -20.30
N LEU A 142 -1.99 0.19 -20.27
CA LEU A 142 -2.92 0.77 -19.30
C LEU A 142 -4.26 0.00 -19.17
N PRO A 143 -4.91 -0.47 -20.27
CA PRO A 143 -6.15 -1.26 -20.16
C PRO A 143 -5.99 -2.57 -19.40
N VAL A 144 -4.81 -3.20 -19.42
CA VAL A 144 -4.53 -4.42 -18.64
C VAL A 144 -4.68 -4.13 -17.15
N TYR A 145 -4.08 -3.03 -16.69
CA TYR A 145 -4.11 -2.63 -15.28
C TYR A 145 -5.47 -2.09 -14.84
N GLN A 146 -6.22 -1.44 -15.74
CA GLN A 146 -7.61 -1.05 -15.47
C GLN A 146 -8.48 -2.28 -15.19
N ASN A 147 -8.39 -3.29 -16.05
CA ASN A 147 -9.16 -4.53 -15.90
C ASN A 147 -8.73 -5.34 -14.68
N ALA A 148 -7.42 -5.46 -14.45
CA ALA A 148 -6.89 -6.17 -13.29
C ALA A 148 -7.32 -5.48 -11.98
N THR A 149 -7.18 -4.15 -11.89
CA THR A 149 -7.64 -3.37 -10.74
C THR A 149 -9.13 -3.54 -10.51
N SER A 150 -9.95 -3.40 -11.55
CA SER A 150 -11.41 -3.55 -11.42
C SER A 150 -11.80 -4.94 -10.91
N GLY A 151 -11.21 -6.01 -11.46
CA GLY A 151 -11.48 -7.38 -11.03
C GLY A 151 -11.01 -7.63 -9.59
N THR A 152 -9.84 -7.13 -9.23
CA THR A 152 -9.32 -7.20 -7.86
C THR A 152 -10.23 -6.47 -6.88
N ARG A 153 -10.69 -5.26 -7.22
CA ARG A 153 -11.61 -4.47 -6.39
C ARG A 153 -12.97 -5.15 -6.19
N ALA A 154 -13.45 -5.93 -7.16
CA ALA A 154 -14.68 -6.70 -7.02
C ALA A 154 -14.57 -7.80 -5.94
N ILE A 155 -13.36 -8.30 -5.67
CA ILE A 155 -13.09 -9.35 -4.67
C ILE A 155 -12.70 -8.71 -3.33
N TRP A 156 -11.76 -7.76 -3.36
CA TRP A 156 -11.11 -7.18 -2.18
C TRP A 156 -11.82 -5.93 -1.64
N GLY A 157 -12.77 -5.38 -2.38
CA GLY A 157 -13.40 -4.11 -2.08
C GLY A 157 -12.50 -2.91 -2.41
N THR A 158 -13.06 -1.71 -2.23
CA THR A 158 -12.40 -0.43 -2.56
C THR A 158 -11.45 0.08 -1.49
N THR A 159 -11.44 -0.52 -0.30
CA THR A 159 -10.62 -0.10 0.84
C THR A 159 -9.30 -0.85 0.96
N ALA A 160 -9.17 -2.05 0.39
CA ALA A 160 -7.92 -2.80 0.39
C ALA A 160 -6.82 -2.04 -0.38
N PRO A 161 -5.63 -1.79 0.18
CA PRO A 161 -4.60 -1.06 -0.54
C PRO A 161 -4.11 -1.85 -1.77
N ILE A 162 -3.98 -1.17 -2.91
CA ILE A 162 -3.28 -1.66 -4.10
C ILE A 162 -2.07 -0.77 -4.31
N MET A 163 -0.89 -1.36 -4.39
CA MET A 163 0.37 -0.68 -4.74
C MET A 163 0.87 -1.19 -6.08
N PHE A 164 1.26 -0.28 -6.97
CA PHE A 164 1.90 -0.63 -8.24
C PHE A 164 3.39 -0.36 -8.16
N ASN A 165 4.19 -1.26 -8.72
CA ASN A 165 5.61 -1.05 -8.92
C ASN A 165 6.01 -1.11 -10.39
N PRO A 166 6.05 0.05 -11.07
CA PRO A 166 6.70 0.20 -12.36
C PRO A 166 8.21 0.49 -12.26
N GLY A 167 8.74 0.82 -11.08
CA GLY A 167 10.13 1.27 -10.88
C GLY A 167 10.50 2.62 -11.53
N VAL A 168 9.56 3.21 -12.29
CA VAL A 168 9.70 4.49 -13.02
C VAL A 168 8.37 5.25 -12.98
N THR A 169 8.37 6.54 -13.34
CA THR A 169 7.12 7.31 -13.44
C THR A 169 6.27 6.81 -14.63
N PRO A 170 5.05 6.29 -14.41
CA PRO A 170 4.17 5.86 -15.50
C PRO A 170 3.39 7.03 -16.10
N VAL A 171 2.70 6.79 -17.23
CA VAL A 171 1.74 7.76 -17.76
C VAL A 171 0.60 8.03 -16.76
N ALA A 172 0.00 9.22 -16.83
CA ALA A 172 -0.93 9.73 -15.82
C ALA A 172 -2.12 8.79 -15.48
N GLY A 173 -2.58 7.98 -16.45
CA GLY A 173 -3.72 7.07 -16.26
C GLY A 173 -3.51 5.99 -15.20
N TYR A 174 -2.26 5.69 -14.80
CA TYR A 174 -1.96 4.71 -13.75
C TYR A 174 -2.27 5.22 -12.34
N PHE A 175 -2.13 6.52 -12.10
CA PHE A 175 -2.27 7.12 -10.77
C PHE A 175 -3.68 7.06 -10.18
N SER A 176 -4.70 6.80 -11.02
CA SER A 176 -6.08 6.56 -10.55
C SER A 176 -6.38 5.10 -10.23
N LEU A 177 -5.47 4.17 -10.52
CA LEU A 177 -5.72 2.73 -10.40
C LEU A 177 -5.19 2.13 -9.09
N ALA A 178 -4.18 2.76 -8.49
CA ALA A 178 -3.53 2.29 -7.28
C ALA A 178 -3.55 3.35 -6.18
N ASN A 179 -3.44 2.91 -4.93
CA ASN A 179 -3.28 3.79 -3.77
C ASN A 179 -1.85 4.34 -3.69
N PHE A 180 -0.87 3.56 -4.13
CA PHE A 180 0.54 3.91 -4.13
C PHE A 180 1.20 3.46 -5.43
N ILE A 181 2.18 4.22 -5.90
CA ILE A 181 2.98 3.87 -7.08
C ILE A 181 4.45 4.09 -6.74
N VAL A 182 5.27 3.04 -6.91
CA VAL A 182 6.72 3.11 -6.81
C VAL A 182 7.27 3.71 -8.11
N THR A 183 7.53 5.02 -8.09
CA THR A 183 7.96 5.79 -9.28
C THR A 183 9.48 5.85 -9.45
N PHE A 184 10.22 5.29 -8.49
CA PHE A 184 11.67 5.17 -8.53
C PHE A 184 12.08 3.88 -7.81
N GLU A 185 12.76 2.99 -8.54
CA GLU A 185 13.41 1.81 -7.98
C GLU A 185 14.75 1.63 -8.67
N ASN A 186 15.79 2.21 -8.09
CA ASN A 186 17.14 2.09 -8.61
C ASN A 186 18.17 2.28 -7.50
N THR A 187 19.43 2.14 -7.85
CA THR A 187 20.57 2.41 -6.97
C THR A 187 20.58 3.87 -6.50
N TYR A 188 21.17 4.10 -5.33
CA TYR A 188 21.39 5.44 -4.79
C TYR A 188 22.16 6.35 -5.77
N SER A 189 23.11 5.80 -6.52
CA SER A 189 23.88 6.55 -7.53
C SER A 189 23.05 7.07 -8.70
N VAL A 190 21.89 6.45 -8.99
CA VAL A 190 20.96 6.95 -10.03
C VAL A 190 19.99 7.99 -9.44
N TRP A 191 19.77 7.98 -8.13
CA TRP A 191 18.88 8.92 -7.46
C TRP A 191 19.49 10.31 -7.26
N GLN A 192 20.79 10.35 -6.93
CA GLN A 192 21.55 11.57 -6.68
C GLN A 192 21.68 12.43 -7.93
#